data_AF-A0A1W1D5F8-F1
#
_entry.id   AF-A0A1W1D5F8-F1
#
_cell.length_a   1.000
_cell.length_b   1.000
_cell.length_c   1.000
_cell.angle_alpha   90.00
_cell.angle_beta   90.00
_cell.angle_gamma   90.00
#
_symmetry.space_group_name_H-M   'P 1'
#
loop_
_entity.id
_entity.type
_entity.pdbx_description
1 polymer ?
#
loop_
_entity_poly.entity_id
_entity_poly.type
_entity_poly.pdbx_seq_one_letter_code
_entity_poly.pdbx_strand_id
1 'polypeptide(L)'
;MEPQKNRVMQSLENANLSTLNDIESVIKDTTLSAVKKVAAIEQLVEKKTQTLKEILNEKKVFDSVIDNKYDFIESKSVSLQGKFSGVLKAIEFDEKSSNKHIIAAINYFKNTSNITFKAPEDFLDDEEKSAVFESGKFRVSLYKILLFFHVSDAIKNGTLNLKYSYRYRNFVDYLCLILLIDILELISEITFSKLTLCNFLFGEISLSMDCFF
;
A
#
# COMPACT_ATOMS: atom_id res chain seq x y z
N MET A 1 -18.57 -3.13 -1.41
CA MET A 1 -17.46 -2.68 -2.28
C MET A 1 -16.82 -3.83 -3.05
N GLU A 2 -16.60 -5.01 -2.43
CA GLU A 2 -16.12 -6.24 -3.09
C GLU A 2 -16.78 -6.64 -4.45
N PRO A 3 -18.12 -6.62 -4.61
CA PRO A 3 -18.75 -7.17 -5.81
C PRO A 3 -18.62 -6.31 -7.07
N GLN A 4 -18.37 -5.01 -6.94
CA GLN A 4 -18.19 -4.11 -8.09
C GLN A 4 -16.77 -4.19 -8.66
N LYS A 5 -15.76 -4.34 -7.79
CA LYS A 5 -14.36 -4.51 -8.19
C LYS A 5 -14.16 -5.77 -9.05
N ASN A 6 -14.76 -6.88 -8.64
CA ASN A 6 -14.70 -8.14 -9.42
C ASN A 6 -15.38 -8.02 -10.79
N ARG A 7 -16.43 -7.18 -10.91
CA ARG A 7 -17.11 -6.93 -12.18
C ARG A 7 -16.26 -6.11 -13.15
N VAL A 8 -15.60 -5.06 -12.67
CA VAL A 8 -14.71 -4.23 -13.52
C VAL A 8 -13.54 -5.07 -14.04
N MET A 9 -12.97 -5.91 -13.17
CA MET A 9 -11.87 -6.80 -13.51
C MET A 9 -12.27 -7.84 -14.56
N GLN A 10 -13.38 -8.55 -14.34
CA GLN A 10 -13.93 -9.50 -15.33
C GLN A 10 -14.29 -8.81 -16.65
N SER A 11 -14.76 -7.56 -16.61
CA SER A 11 -15.09 -6.81 -17.83
C SER A 11 -13.83 -6.49 -18.63
N LEU A 12 -12.69 -6.24 -17.98
CA LEU A 12 -11.42 -5.95 -18.62
C LEU A 12 -10.80 -7.21 -19.26
N GLU A 13 -10.80 -8.33 -18.54
CA GLU A 13 -10.33 -9.63 -19.06
C GLU A 13 -11.15 -10.08 -20.27
N ASN A 14 -12.48 -10.04 -20.15
CA ASN A 14 -13.39 -10.40 -21.23
C ASN A 14 -13.22 -9.48 -22.44
N ALA A 15 -13.01 -8.17 -22.22
CA ALA A 15 -12.78 -7.22 -23.29
C ALA A 15 -11.48 -7.50 -24.06
N ASN A 16 -10.40 -7.87 -23.36
CA ASN A 16 -9.11 -8.20 -23.97
C ASN A 16 -9.16 -9.52 -24.74
N LEU A 17 -9.73 -10.58 -24.16
CA LEU A 17 -9.84 -11.89 -24.80
C LEU A 17 -10.74 -11.84 -26.04
N SER A 18 -11.85 -11.11 -25.97
CA SER A 18 -12.71 -10.83 -27.13
C SER A 18 -11.94 -10.10 -28.23
N THR A 19 -11.08 -9.14 -27.90
CA THR A 19 -10.33 -8.37 -28.91
C THR A 19 -9.35 -9.23 -29.69
N LEU A 20 -8.66 -10.14 -29.01
CA LEU A 20 -7.74 -11.08 -29.66
C LEU A 20 -8.48 -12.01 -30.63
N ASN A 21 -9.64 -12.51 -30.22
CA ASN A 21 -10.50 -13.34 -31.08
C ASN A 21 -11.05 -12.53 -32.28
N ASP A 22 -11.44 -11.28 -32.06
CA ASP A 22 -11.93 -10.38 -33.12
C ASP A 22 -10.82 -10.12 -34.16
N ILE A 23 -9.61 -9.81 -33.72
CA ILE A 23 -8.44 -9.59 -34.60
C ILE A 23 -8.08 -10.89 -35.34
N GLU A 24 -8.06 -12.02 -34.64
CA GLU A 24 -7.76 -13.32 -35.23
C GLU A 24 -8.78 -13.68 -36.34
N SER A 25 -10.05 -13.35 -36.14
CA SER A 25 -11.09 -13.56 -37.15
C SER A 25 -10.85 -12.73 -38.41
N VAL A 26 -10.45 -11.46 -38.27
CA VAL A 26 -10.13 -10.59 -39.41
C VAL A 26 -8.88 -11.06 -40.14
N ILE A 27 -7.88 -11.56 -39.41
CA ILE A 27 -6.64 -12.09 -40.00
C ILE A 27 -6.92 -13.37 -40.78
N LYS A 28 -7.73 -14.28 -40.24
CA LYS A 28 -8.07 -15.58 -40.86
C LYS A 28 -9.07 -15.48 -42.01
N ASP A 29 -9.76 -14.34 -42.16
CA ASP A 29 -10.73 -14.14 -43.24
C ASP A 29 -10.04 -14.14 -44.61
N THR A 30 -10.24 -15.20 -45.40
CA THR A 30 -9.65 -15.35 -46.74
C THR A 30 -10.35 -14.53 -47.82
N THR A 31 -11.52 -13.94 -47.50
CA THR A 31 -12.32 -13.12 -48.42
C THR A 31 -11.90 -11.64 -48.42
N LEU A 32 -11.20 -11.20 -47.37
CA LEU A 32 -10.70 -9.83 -47.25
C LEU A 32 -9.33 -9.66 -47.90
N SER A 33 -9.18 -8.59 -48.68
CA SER A 33 -7.87 -8.14 -49.15
C SER A 33 -7.04 -7.57 -48.01
N ALA A 34 -5.71 -7.56 -48.15
CA ALA A 34 -4.80 -7.03 -47.14
C ALA A 34 -5.18 -5.60 -46.69
N VAL A 35 -5.57 -4.73 -47.63
CA VAL A 35 -5.99 -3.35 -47.34
C VAL A 35 -7.27 -3.30 -46.50
N LYS A 36 -8.24 -4.18 -46.78
CA LYS A 36 -9.49 -4.26 -46.02
C LYS A 36 -9.28 -4.83 -44.61
N LYS A 37 -8.34 -5.77 -44.45
CA LYS A 37 -7.95 -6.30 -43.13
C LYS A 37 -7.32 -5.22 -42.27
N VAL A 38 -6.40 -4.43 -42.83
CA VAL A 38 -5.77 -3.30 -42.11
C VAL A 38 -6.83 -2.30 -41.66
N ALA A 39 -7.73 -1.88 -42.55
CA ALA A 39 -8.81 -0.94 -42.20
C ALA A 39 -9.76 -1.49 -41.12
N ALA A 40 -10.08 -2.79 -41.16
CA ALA A 40 -10.92 -3.43 -40.14
C ALA A 40 -10.21 -3.53 -38.77
N ILE A 41 -8.90 -3.82 -38.76
CA ILE A 41 -8.10 -3.84 -37.53
C ILE A 41 -7.97 -2.42 -36.96
N GLU A 42 -7.77 -1.39 -37.78
CA GLU A 42 -7.73 0.01 -37.33
C GLU A 42 -9.02 0.41 -36.61
N GLN A 43 -10.19 0.06 -37.16
CA GLN A 43 -11.49 0.31 -36.52
C GLN A 43 -11.65 -0.45 -35.20
N LEU A 44 -11.18 -1.69 -35.13
CA LEU A 44 -11.21 -2.48 -33.89
C LEU A 44 -10.31 -1.84 -32.82
N VAL A 45 -9.11 -1.41 -33.19
CA VAL A 45 -8.16 -0.75 -32.28
C VAL A 45 -8.73 0.56 -31.75
N GLU A 46 -9.35 1.38 -32.61
CA GLU A 46 -9.94 2.66 -32.20
C GLU A 46 -11.11 2.46 -31.23
N LYS A 47 -12.03 1.55 -31.56
CA LYS A 47 -13.18 1.22 -30.70
C LYS A 47 -12.72 0.70 -29.33
N LYS A 48 -11.74 -0.20 -29.29
CA LYS A 48 -11.24 -0.77 -28.04
C LYS A 48 -10.44 0.25 -27.23
N THR A 49 -9.67 1.11 -27.87
CA THR A 49 -8.97 2.22 -27.21
C THR A 49 -9.95 3.14 -26.49
N GLN A 50 -11.12 3.40 -27.08
CA GLN A 50 -12.16 4.22 -26.46
C GLN A 50 -12.81 3.52 -25.25
N THR A 51 -13.15 2.23 -25.36
CA THR A 51 -13.67 1.43 -24.23
C THR A 51 -12.66 1.34 -23.08
N LEU A 52 -11.37 1.16 -23.38
CA LEU A 52 -10.29 1.16 -22.39
C LEU A 52 -10.17 2.51 -21.67
N LYS A 53 -10.28 3.64 -22.38
CA LYS A 53 -10.27 4.97 -21.77
C LYS A 53 -11.44 5.18 -20.81
N GLU A 54 -12.62 4.64 -21.14
CA GLU A 54 -13.81 4.71 -20.30
C GLU A 54 -13.62 3.88 -19.01
N ILE A 55 -13.15 2.63 -19.15
CA ILE A 55 -12.82 1.76 -17.99
C ILE A 55 -11.69 2.36 -17.14
N LEU A 56 -10.70 3.01 -17.76
CA LEU A 56 -9.61 3.69 -17.05
C LEU A 56 -10.07 4.98 -16.35
N ASN A 57 -11.07 5.67 -16.86
CA ASN A 57 -11.68 6.79 -16.17
C ASN A 57 -12.51 6.32 -14.96
N GLU A 58 -13.16 5.17 -15.03
CA GLU A 58 -13.71 4.49 -13.85
C GLU A 58 -12.60 4.08 -12.87
N LYS A 59 -11.42 3.69 -13.36
CA LYS A 59 -10.23 3.43 -12.52
C LYS A 59 -9.70 4.68 -11.81
N LYS A 60 -9.75 5.89 -12.40
CA LYS A 60 -9.40 7.13 -11.68
C LYS A 60 -10.29 7.40 -10.48
N VAL A 61 -11.55 6.93 -10.50
CA VAL A 61 -12.41 6.93 -9.31
C VAL A 61 -11.83 6.00 -8.23
N PHE A 62 -11.11 4.95 -8.59
CA PHE A 62 -10.35 4.12 -7.65
C PHE A 62 -8.98 4.71 -7.27
N ASP A 63 -8.41 5.68 -7.97
CA ASP A 63 -7.20 6.37 -7.46
C ASP A 63 -7.54 7.25 -6.24
N SER A 64 -8.82 7.58 -6.01
CA SER A 64 -9.33 8.02 -4.69
C SER A 64 -9.18 6.95 -3.59
N VAL A 65 -8.76 5.73 -3.92
CA VAL A 65 -8.36 4.70 -2.95
C VAL A 65 -6.94 4.93 -2.41
N ILE A 66 -6.14 5.81 -3.03
CA ILE A 66 -4.92 6.32 -2.38
C ILE A 66 -5.27 7.21 -1.19
N ASP A 67 -6.35 8.02 -1.26
CA ASP A 67 -6.92 8.67 -0.06
C ASP A 67 -7.34 7.61 0.98
N ASN A 68 -7.78 6.43 0.53
CA ASN A 68 -8.13 5.32 1.42
C ASN A 68 -6.92 4.53 1.99
N LYS A 69 -5.67 4.75 1.55
CA LYS A 69 -4.49 4.02 2.08
C LYS A 69 -4.35 4.29 3.58
N TYR A 70 -4.28 5.56 3.95
CA TYR A 70 -4.08 5.97 5.33
C TYR A 70 -5.36 5.78 6.16
N ASP A 71 -6.54 5.89 5.57
CA ASP A 71 -7.81 5.50 6.21
C ASP A 71 -7.83 4.02 6.56
N PHE A 72 -7.39 3.17 5.64
CA PHE A 72 -7.31 1.73 5.87
C PHE A 72 -6.31 1.41 6.97
N ILE A 73 -5.09 1.95 6.90
CA ILE A 73 -4.06 1.77 7.93
C ILE A 73 -4.57 2.24 9.30
N GLU A 74 -5.14 3.43 9.37
CA GLU A 74 -5.67 4.00 10.61
C GLU A 74 -6.77 3.09 11.18
N SER A 75 -7.76 2.69 10.37
CA SER A 75 -8.89 1.86 10.80
C SER A 75 -8.47 0.49 11.33
N LYS A 76 -7.51 -0.16 10.69
CA LYS A 76 -7.02 -1.50 11.08
C LYS A 76 -6.10 -1.45 12.29
N SER A 77 -5.38 -0.36 12.48
CA SER A 77 -4.44 -0.23 13.58
C SER A 77 -5.09 -0.04 14.95
N VAL A 78 -6.34 0.44 15.03
CA VAL A 78 -7.00 0.86 16.28
C VAL A 78 -6.90 -0.19 17.39
N SER A 79 -7.12 -1.47 17.06
CA SER A 79 -7.08 -2.58 18.03
C SER A 79 -5.68 -2.85 18.59
N LEU A 80 -4.63 -2.53 17.82
CA LEU A 80 -3.23 -2.78 18.17
C LEU A 80 -2.59 -1.59 18.89
N GLN A 81 -3.08 -0.37 18.66
CA GLN A 81 -2.50 0.85 19.21
C GLN A 81 -2.35 0.82 20.73
N GLY A 82 -3.31 0.22 21.45
CA GLY A 82 -3.24 0.12 22.92
C GLY A 82 -2.05 -0.71 23.40
N LYS A 83 -1.82 -1.89 22.78
CA LYS A 83 -0.70 -2.78 23.11
C LYS A 83 0.64 -2.10 22.80
N PHE A 84 0.76 -1.56 21.59
CA PHE A 84 1.98 -0.85 21.16
C PHE A 84 2.27 0.38 21.99
N SER A 85 1.24 1.12 22.40
CA SER A 85 1.42 2.26 23.30
C SER A 85 2.05 1.86 24.63
N GLY A 86 1.60 0.75 25.23
CA GLY A 86 2.17 0.23 26.47
C GLY A 86 3.61 -0.23 26.29
N VAL A 87 3.87 -0.95 25.20
CA VAL A 87 5.20 -1.44 24.83
C VAL A 87 6.16 -0.26 24.63
N LEU A 88 5.84 0.70 23.76
CA LEU A 88 6.70 1.84 23.46
C LEU A 88 7.00 2.69 24.71
N LYS A 89 6.04 2.82 25.62
CA LYS A 89 6.23 3.53 26.90
C LYS A 89 7.15 2.82 27.88
N ALA A 90 7.21 1.49 27.84
CA ALA A 90 8.05 0.68 28.72
C ALA A 90 9.53 0.61 28.25
N ILE A 91 9.82 0.96 27.00
CA ILE A 91 11.16 0.89 26.44
C ILE A 91 11.98 2.14 26.80
N GLU A 92 13.24 1.90 27.16
CA GLU A 92 14.26 2.94 27.34
C GLU A 92 15.22 2.93 26.14
N PHE A 93 15.29 4.05 25.43
CA PHE A 93 16.13 4.24 24.25
C PHE A 93 17.43 4.96 24.61
N ASP A 94 18.51 4.64 23.89
CA ASP A 94 19.74 5.42 23.93
C ASP A 94 19.61 6.61 22.99
N GLU A 95 19.16 7.74 23.53
CA GLU A 95 18.94 8.97 22.77
C GLU A 95 20.21 9.50 22.09
N LYS A 96 21.40 9.18 22.61
CA LYS A 96 22.66 9.70 22.08
C LYS A 96 23.06 9.05 20.76
N SER A 97 22.80 7.76 20.63
CA SER A 97 23.15 6.96 19.44
C SER A 97 21.97 6.72 18.51
N SER A 98 20.83 7.38 18.75
CA SER A 98 19.61 7.23 17.96
C SER A 98 19.29 8.45 17.12
N ASN A 99 18.48 8.28 16.08
CA ASN A 99 17.95 9.36 15.26
C ASN A 99 17.16 10.36 16.14
N LYS A 100 17.52 11.64 16.05
CA LYS A 100 16.97 12.67 16.94
C LYS A 100 15.50 12.97 16.67
N HIS A 101 15.06 12.88 15.41
CA HIS A 101 13.67 13.17 15.02
C HIS A 101 12.73 12.09 15.57
N ILE A 102 13.10 10.81 15.47
CA ILE A 102 12.27 9.74 16.03
C ILE A 102 12.27 9.76 17.56
N ILE A 103 13.42 10.06 18.20
CA ILE A 103 13.49 10.23 19.65
C ILE A 103 12.59 11.37 20.12
N ALA A 104 12.57 12.51 19.43
CA ALA A 104 11.68 13.62 19.76
C ALA A 104 10.20 13.19 19.72
N ALA A 105 9.79 12.46 18.69
CA ALA A 105 8.44 11.94 18.55
C ALA A 105 8.07 10.91 19.64
N ILE A 106 8.98 9.97 19.96
CA ILE A 106 8.81 9.00 21.05
C ILE A 106 8.68 9.72 22.39
N ASN A 107 9.55 10.69 22.68
CA ASN A 107 9.53 11.43 23.94
C ASN A 107 8.25 12.27 24.07
N TYR A 108 7.79 12.89 22.99
CA TYR A 108 6.50 13.57 22.98
C TYR A 108 5.36 12.58 23.27
N PHE A 109 5.37 11.41 22.63
CA PHE A 109 4.38 10.35 22.82
C PHE A 109 4.36 9.78 24.25
N LYS A 110 5.53 9.57 24.87
CA LYS A 110 5.65 9.06 26.26
C LYS A 110 5.13 10.06 27.28
N ASN A 111 5.43 11.35 27.10
CA ASN A 111 5.19 12.39 28.10
C ASN A 111 3.85 13.13 27.96
N THR A 112 3.10 12.89 26.88
CA THR A 112 1.82 13.56 26.64
C THR A 112 0.65 12.59 26.81
N SER A 113 -0.37 13.00 27.57
CA SER A 113 -1.61 12.22 27.71
C SER A 113 -2.44 12.21 26.41
N ASN A 114 -2.45 13.33 25.69
CA ASN A 114 -3.20 13.55 24.45
C ASN A 114 -2.30 14.15 23.35
N ILE A 115 -2.06 13.39 22.28
CA ILE A 115 -1.31 13.87 21.12
C ILE A 115 -2.13 14.94 20.39
N THR A 116 -1.47 16.02 19.97
CA THR A 116 -2.09 17.14 19.25
C THR A 116 -1.28 17.49 18.01
N PHE A 117 -1.75 18.46 17.22
CA PHE A 117 -1.03 19.00 16.06
C PHE A 117 0.36 19.59 16.38
N LYS A 118 0.72 19.73 17.66
CA LYS A 118 2.06 20.15 18.10
C LYS A 118 3.06 18.98 18.17
N ALA A 119 2.64 17.78 17.79
CA ALA A 119 3.50 16.60 17.79
C ALA A 119 4.66 16.79 16.77
N PRO A 120 5.88 16.34 17.07
CA PRO A 120 6.99 16.37 16.12
C PRO A 120 6.67 15.55 14.88
N GLU A 121 6.89 16.11 13.69
CA GLU A 121 6.59 15.44 12.41
C GLU A 121 7.82 15.20 11.54
N ASP A 122 9.00 15.63 11.98
CA ASP A 122 10.25 15.52 11.20
C ASP A 122 10.69 14.08 10.93
N PHE A 123 10.12 13.10 11.62
CA PHE A 123 10.37 11.67 11.36
C PHE A 123 9.50 11.12 10.21
N LEU A 124 8.48 11.85 9.79
CA LEU A 124 7.57 11.49 8.69
C LEU A 124 8.11 12.03 7.37
N ASP A 125 7.76 11.36 6.27
CA ASP A 125 7.95 11.90 4.93
C ASP A 125 6.85 12.91 4.53
N ASP A 126 6.98 13.55 3.38
CA ASP A 126 6.05 14.60 2.93
C ASP A 126 4.64 14.07 2.61
N GLU A 127 4.53 12.81 2.16
CA GLU A 127 3.23 12.15 1.91
C GLU A 127 2.53 11.89 3.25
N GLU A 128 3.27 11.35 4.22
CA GLU A 128 2.79 11.05 5.56
C GLU A 128 2.40 12.31 6.34
N LYS A 129 3.20 13.38 6.26
CA LYS A 129 2.85 14.68 6.87
C LYS A 129 1.53 15.21 6.33
N SER A 130 1.37 15.17 5.01
CA SER A 130 0.14 15.60 4.34
C SER A 130 -1.05 14.75 4.79
N ALA A 131 -0.87 13.43 4.90
CA ALA A 131 -1.93 12.51 5.32
C ALA A 131 -2.33 12.69 6.79
N VAL A 132 -1.37 12.95 7.69
CA VAL A 132 -1.65 13.19 9.11
C VAL A 132 -2.40 14.51 9.33
N PHE A 133 -2.19 15.49 8.44
CA PHE A 133 -2.85 16.79 8.45
C PHE A 133 -3.79 16.98 7.27
N GLU A 134 -4.87 16.20 7.27
CA GLU A 134 -5.85 16.23 6.20
C GLU A 134 -7.06 17.11 6.55
N SER A 135 -7.49 17.94 5.59
CA SER A 135 -8.71 18.77 5.71
C SER A 135 -8.77 19.65 6.98
N GLY A 136 -7.61 20.16 7.43
CA GLY A 136 -7.51 21.01 8.62
C GLY A 136 -7.65 20.25 9.95
N LYS A 137 -7.64 18.92 9.93
CA LYS A 137 -7.74 18.07 11.11
C LYS A 137 -6.48 17.23 11.27
N PHE A 138 -5.96 17.20 12.49
CA PHE A 138 -4.86 16.30 12.85
C PHE A 138 -5.38 14.90 13.17
N ARG A 139 -4.94 13.90 12.41
CA ARG A 139 -5.33 12.50 12.55
C ARG A 139 -4.46 11.79 13.58
N VAL A 140 -4.86 11.88 14.84
CA VAL A 140 -4.09 11.34 15.98
C VAL A 140 -3.82 9.83 15.85
N SER A 141 -4.82 9.05 15.45
CA SER A 141 -4.66 7.59 15.37
C SER A 141 -3.72 7.20 14.23
N LEU A 142 -3.80 7.90 13.09
CA LEU A 142 -2.86 7.75 11.99
C LEU A 142 -1.41 8.11 12.39
N TYR A 143 -1.21 9.25 13.06
CA TYR A 143 0.12 9.63 13.56
C TYR A 143 0.73 8.54 14.45
N LYS A 144 -0.06 7.94 15.35
CA LYS A 144 0.42 6.89 16.26
C LYS A 144 0.91 5.65 15.52
N ILE A 145 0.14 5.16 14.53
CA ILE A 145 0.53 3.96 13.80
C ILE A 145 1.76 4.21 12.91
N LEU A 146 1.86 5.38 12.28
CA LEU A 146 3.06 5.77 11.54
C LEU A 146 4.28 5.86 12.46
N LEU A 147 4.14 6.44 13.66
CA LEU A 147 5.20 6.41 14.66
C LEU A 147 5.66 4.98 14.99
N PHE A 148 4.74 4.03 15.14
CA PHE A 148 5.09 2.64 15.41
C PHE A 148 5.81 1.96 14.24
N PHE A 149 5.42 2.24 13.01
CA PHE A 149 6.13 1.76 11.82
C PHE A 149 7.55 2.29 11.77
N HIS A 150 7.73 3.60 11.90
CA HIS A 150 9.04 4.23 11.91
C HIS A 150 9.92 3.73 13.07
N VAL A 151 9.34 3.48 14.25
CA VAL A 151 10.07 2.89 15.38
C VAL A 151 10.55 1.49 15.04
N SER A 152 9.70 0.66 14.45
CA SER A 152 10.05 -0.70 14.04
C SER A 152 11.21 -0.68 13.03
N ASP A 153 11.10 0.15 11.99
CA ASP A 153 12.11 0.22 10.95
C ASP A 153 13.41 0.83 11.45
N ALA A 154 13.35 1.84 12.32
CA ALA A 154 14.53 2.43 12.94
C ALA A 154 15.27 1.45 13.86
N ILE A 155 14.55 0.56 14.56
CA ILE A 155 15.17 -0.52 15.34
C ILE A 155 15.84 -1.54 14.40
N LYS A 156 15.13 -1.99 13.36
CA LYS A 156 15.64 -2.98 12.39
C LYS A 156 16.91 -2.51 11.69
N ASN A 157 16.94 -1.23 11.29
CA ASN A 157 18.07 -0.66 10.55
C ASN A 157 19.16 -0.08 11.47
N GLY A 158 19.00 -0.15 12.80
CA GLY A 158 19.99 0.30 13.78
C GLY A 158 20.05 1.81 14.00
N THR A 159 19.10 2.58 13.47
CA THR A 159 19.02 4.04 13.69
C THR A 159 18.26 4.42 14.96
N LEU A 160 17.61 3.47 15.64
CA LEU A 160 17.03 3.61 16.97
C LEU A 160 17.56 2.52 17.90
N ASN A 161 18.36 2.93 18.87
CA ASN A 161 19.10 2.04 19.76
C ASN A 161 18.48 2.00 21.16
N LEU A 162 18.54 0.82 21.79
CA LEU A 162 18.00 0.56 23.13
C LEU A 162 19.07 0.82 24.19
N LYS A 163 18.71 1.50 25.28
CA LYS A 163 19.66 1.89 26.35
C LYS A 163 20.26 0.69 27.10
N TYR A 164 19.47 -0.37 27.28
CA TYR A 164 19.88 -1.56 28.06
C TYR A 164 19.83 -2.85 27.23
N SER A 165 20.29 -2.78 25.97
CA SER A 165 20.27 -3.90 25.00
C SER A 165 20.83 -5.23 25.54
N TYR A 166 21.82 -5.18 26.44
CA TYR A 166 22.51 -6.38 26.93
C TYR A 166 21.81 -7.12 28.08
N ARG A 167 20.96 -6.45 28.87
CA ARG A 167 20.30 -7.06 30.05
C ARG A 167 18.93 -7.68 29.74
N TYR A 168 18.37 -7.38 28.57
CA TYR A 168 17.04 -7.76 28.12
C TYR A 168 17.05 -8.64 26.86
N ARG A 169 18.06 -9.51 26.70
CA ARG A 169 18.16 -10.46 25.58
C ARG A 169 16.86 -11.27 25.38
N ASN A 170 16.14 -11.58 26.47
CA ASN A 170 14.86 -12.30 26.43
C ASN A 170 13.61 -11.41 26.30
N PHE A 171 13.73 -10.09 26.16
CA PHE A 171 12.57 -9.19 26.02
C PHE A 171 12.65 -8.33 24.77
N VAL A 172 13.86 -7.95 24.34
CA VAL A 172 14.10 -7.26 23.06
C VAL A 172 13.78 -8.17 21.87
N ASP A 173 14.19 -9.44 21.92
CA ASP A 173 13.82 -10.41 20.89
C ASP A 173 12.30 -10.57 20.82
N TYR A 174 11.60 -10.58 21.96
CA TYR A 174 10.14 -10.67 21.99
C TYR A 174 9.44 -9.38 21.59
N LEU A 175 9.91 -8.21 22.00
CA LEU A 175 9.31 -6.93 21.58
C LEU A 175 9.52 -6.68 20.10
N CYS A 176 10.74 -6.90 19.62
CA CYS A 176 11.05 -6.76 18.20
C CYS A 176 10.23 -7.76 17.40
N LEU A 177 10.09 -9.02 17.87
CA LEU A 177 9.28 -10.05 17.22
C LEU A 177 7.77 -9.77 17.30
N ILE A 178 7.24 -9.27 18.43
CA ILE A 178 5.80 -8.94 18.59
C ILE A 178 5.45 -7.72 17.76
N LEU A 179 6.27 -6.65 17.83
CA LEU A 179 6.11 -5.47 16.98
C LEU A 179 6.28 -5.85 15.51
N LEU A 180 7.25 -6.71 15.15
CA LEU A 180 7.37 -7.22 13.79
C LEU A 180 6.14 -8.01 13.38
N ILE A 181 5.67 -8.96 14.19
CA ILE A 181 4.59 -9.87 13.81
C ILE A 181 3.31 -9.07 13.61
N ASP A 182 2.95 -8.20 14.54
CA ASP A 182 1.72 -7.42 14.43
C ASP A 182 1.83 -6.37 13.29
N ILE A 183 3.01 -5.78 13.06
CA ILE A 183 3.25 -4.88 11.92
C ILE A 183 3.34 -5.66 10.61
N LEU A 184 3.91 -6.87 10.57
CA LEU A 184 3.97 -7.73 9.39
C LEU A 184 2.60 -8.32 9.08
N GLU A 185 1.75 -8.58 10.07
CA GLU A 185 0.36 -8.96 9.86
C GLU A 185 -0.39 -7.79 9.23
N LEU A 186 -0.25 -6.58 9.77
CA LEU A 186 -0.84 -5.37 9.19
C LEU A 186 -0.26 -5.05 7.79
N ILE A 187 1.06 -5.16 7.59
CA ILE A 187 1.72 -5.01 6.30
C ILE A 187 1.28 -6.13 5.36
N SER A 188 1.09 -7.37 5.83
CA SER A 188 0.58 -8.46 5.00
C SER A 188 -0.86 -8.20 4.63
N GLU A 189 -1.71 -7.62 5.48
CA GLU A 189 -3.07 -7.23 5.11
C GLU A 189 -3.07 -6.08 4.11
N ILE A 190 -2.19 -5.09 4.27
CA ILE A 190 -2.01 -3.96 3.33
C ILE A 190 -1.44 -4.45 1.99
N THR A 191 -0.45 -5.32 2.05
CA THR A 191 0.31 -5.85 0.91
C THR A 191 -0.48 -6.93 0.20
N PHE A 192 -1.26 -7.75 0.91
CA PHE A 192 -2.26 -8.65 0.34
C PHE A 192 -3.37 -7.82 -0.30
N SER A 193 -3.89 -6.78 0.35
CA SER A 193 -4.85 -5.85 -0.30
C SER A 193 -4.31 -5.23 -1.60
N LYS A 194 -2.99 -4.99 -1.68
CA LYS A 194 -2.28 -4.55 -2.90
C LYS A 194 -1.90 -5.70 -3.86
N LEU A 195 -1.56 -6.91 -3.40
CA LEU A 195 -1.19 -8.07 -4.22
C LEU A 195 -2.41 -8.75 -4.81
N THR A 196 -3.57 -8.78 -4.14
CA THR A 196 -4.82 -9.18 -4.79
C THR A 196 -5.21 -8.18 -5.90
N LEU A 197 -4.64 -6.96 -5.89
CA LEU A 197 -4.71 -6.02 -7.03
C LEU A 197 -3.60 -6.26 -8.07
N CYS A 198 -2.36 -6.53 -7.65
CA CYS A 198 -1.20 -6.59 -8.56
C CYS A 198 -0.93 -7.99 -9.14
N ASN A 199 -1.04 -9.07 -8.36
CA ASN A 199 -0.91 -10.44 -8.87
C ASN A 199 -2.08 -10.84 -9.79
N PHE A 200 -3.23 -10.19 -9.66
CA PHE A 200 -4.31 -10.35 -10.62
C PHE A 200 -4.00 -9.62 -11.95
N LEU A 201 -3.30 -8.48 -11.90
CA LEU A 201 -2.92 -7.72 -13.10
C LEU A 201 -1.65 -8.23 -13.79
N PHE A 202 -0.74 -8.90 -13.10
CA PHE A 202 0.54 -9.36 -13.65
C PHE A 202 0.70 -10.89 -13.68
N GLY A 203 -0.10 -11.65 -12.92
CA GLY A 203 -0.08 -13.12 -12.93
C GLY A 203 -0.55 -13.74 -14.25
N GLU A 204 -1.41 -13.05 -15.01
CA GLU A 204 -1.79 -13.48 -16.35
C GLU A 204 -0.80 -13.06 -17.44
N ILE A 205 0.11 -12.12 -17.16
CA ILE A 205 1.10 -11.67 -18.15
C ILE A 205 2.35 -12.56 -18.11
N SER A 206 2.76 -13.04 -16.93
CA SER A 206 3.95 -13.89 -16.80
C SER A 206 3.73 -15.34 -17.27
N LEU A 207 2.52 -15.90 -17.12
CA LEU A 207 2.23 -17.27 -17.56
C LEU A 207 2.02 -17.40 -19.09
N SER A 208 1.97 -16.28 -19.81
CA SER A 208 1.82 -16.25 -21.28
C SER A 208 3.16 -16.14 -22.03
N MET A 209 4.25 -15.72 -21.37
CA MET A 209 5.56 -15.53 -22.02
C MET A 209 6.55 -16.69 -21.86
N ASP A 210 6.34 -17.61 -20.91
CA ASP A 210 7.19 -18.82 -20.77
C ASP A 210 6.76 -19.98 -21.68
N CYS A 211 5.73 -19.78 -22.52
CA CYS A 211 5.32 -20.73 -23.56
C CYS A 211 5.81 -20.35 -24.98
N PHE A 212 6.68 -19.34 -25.11
CA PHE A 212 7.13 -18.83 -26.42
C PHE A 212 8.65 -18.85 -26.67
N PHE A 213 9.42 -19.63 -25.89
CA PHE A 213 10.78 -20.05 -26.27
C PHE A 213 10.95 -21.56 -26.16
#